data_AF-A0AAE0AME4-F1
#
_entry.id   AF-A0AAE0AME4-F1
#
_cell.length_a   1.000
_cell.length_b   1.000
_cell.length_c   1.000
_cell.angle_alpha   90.00
_cell.angle_beta   90.00
_cell.angle_gamma   90.00
#
_symmetry.space_group_name_H-M   'P 1'
#
loop_
_entity.id
_entity.type
_entity.pdbx_description
1 polymer ?
#
loop_
_entity_poly.entity_id
_entity_poly.type
_entity_poly.pdbx_seq_one_letter_code
_entity_poly.pdbx_strand_id
1 'polypeptide(L)'
;MNSNGSSIHAAISENDRDKLVVGVGLVIRDYQGMVMATSAQCICASYSPLLAEAVAVLRGITLAIETGLTPCVIETEALDVVKLIQTGKASLADMGWSLVRF
;
A
#
# COMPACT_ATOMS: atom_id res chain seq x y z
N MET A 1 -16.48 14.79 -12.32
CA MET A 1 -15.28 13.94 -12.43
C MET A 1 -14.08 14.81 -12.16
N ASN A 2 -13.81 15.01 -10.87
CA ASN A 2 -12.72 15.79 -10.33
C ASN A 2 -11.49 14.87 -10.25
N SER A 3 -10.51 15.14 -11.11
CA SER A 3 -9.18 14.51 -11.13
C SER A 3 -8.36 14.95 -9.93
N ASN A 4 -8.85 14.61 -8.74
CA ASN A 4 -8.26 14.91 -7.45
C ASN A 4 -7.49 13.66 -7.03
N GLY A 5 -6.19 13.63 -7.30
CA GLY A 5 -5.35 12.44 -7.06
C GLY A 5 -5.52 11.91 -5.64
N SER A 6 -5.78 10.61 -5.51
CA SER A 6 -5.89 9.93 -4.22
C SER A 6 -4.61 9.15 -3.94
N SER A 7 -4.13 9.11 -2.70
CA SER A 7 -2.97 8.30 -2.29
C SER A 7 -3.37 7.17 -1.35
N ILE A 8 -2.74 6.01 -1.50
CA ILE A 8 -2.87 4.83 -0.64
C ILE A 8 -1.62 4.74 0.23
N HIS A 9 -1.80 4.72 1.54
CA HIS A 9 -0.75 4.47 2.51
C HIS A 9 -0.94 3.08 3.13
N ALA A 10 0.07 2.22 3.03
CA ALA A 10 0.05 0.86 3.54
C ALA A 10 1.02 0.69 4.72
N ALA A 11 0.55 0.10 5.81
CA ALA A 11 1.35 -0.20 7.00
C ALA A 11 1.17 -1.66 7.42
N ILE A 12 2.26 -2.27 7.91
CA ILE A 12 2.26 -3.62 8.47
C ILE A 12 2.63 -3.59 9.95
N SER A 13 2.03 -4.47 10.74
CA SER A 13 2.41 -4.70 12.14
C SER A 13 2.54 -6.19 12.38
N GLU A 14 3.73 -6.63 12.79
CA GLU A 14 3.97 -8.01 13.21
C GLU A 14 3.73 -8.15 14.72
N ASN A 15 3.17 -9.28 15.15
CA ASN A 15 3.07 -9.62 16.57
C ASN A 15 4.17 -10.61 16.96
N ASP A 16 5.13 -10.18 17.78
CA ASP A 16 6.28 -10.98 18.19
C ASP A 16 5.88 -12.26 18.97
N ARG A 17 4.69 -12.25 19.61
CA ARG A 17 4.15 -13.38 20.37
C ARG A 17 3.50 -14.46 19.49
N ASP A 18 2.99 -14.07 18.32
CA ASP A 18 2.35 -14.94 17.34
C ASP A 18 2.91 -14.58 15.97
N LYS A 19 4.10 -15.12 15.64
CA LYS A 19 4.78 -14.94 14.34
C LYS A 19 3.98 -15.37 13.10
N LEU A 20 2.75 -15.83 13.32
CA LEU A 20 1.81 -16.27 12.31
C LEU A 20 0.76 -15.20 12.00
N VAL A 21 0.74 -14.05 12.69
CA VAL A 21 -0.26 -13.01 12.47
C VAL A 21 0.40 -11.70 12.07
N VAL A 22 0.00 -11.19 10.91
CA VAL A 22 0.40 -9.88 10.39
C VAL A 22 -0.83 -8.99 10.32
N GLY A 23 -0.77 -7.83 10.98
CA GLY A 23 -1.73 -6.76 10.81
C GLY A 23 -1.40 -5.94 9.56
N VAL A 24 -2.41 -5.68 8.73
CA VAL A 24 -2.33 -4.84 7.53
C VAL A 24 -3.28 -3.67 7.70
N GLY A 25 -2.74 -2.45 7.68
CA GLY A 25 -3.48 -1.20 7.70
C GLY A 25 -3.36 -0.46 6.37
N LEU A 26 -4.48 0.07 5.89
CA LEU A 26 -4.58 0.83 4.65
C LEU A 26 -5.38 2.10 4.88
N VAL A 27 -4.88 3.21 4.34
CA VAL A 27 -5.57 4.49 4.33
C VAL A 27 -5.51 5.05 2.92
N ILE A 28 -6.67 5.38 2.34
CA ILE A 28 -6.77 6.13 1.09
C ILE A 28 -7.12 7.57 1.44
N ARG A 29 -6.35 8.52 0.94
CA ARG A 29 -6.57 9.96 1.14
C ARG A 29 -6.72 10.68 -0.17
N ASP A 30 -7.42 11.81 -0.18
CA ASP A 30 -7.39 12.73 -1.30
C ASP A 30 -6.13 13.63 -1.26
N TYR A 31 -5.96 14.47 -2.28
CA TYR A 31 -4.89 15.46 -2.38
C TYR A 31 -4.88 16.53 -1.26
N GLN A 32 -5.98 16.69 -0.52
CA GLN A 32 -6.05 17.56 0.65
C GLN A 32 -5.65 16.83 1.93
N GLY A 33 -5.32 15.53 1.84
CA GLY A 33 -5.00 14.66 2.96
C GLY A 33 -6.25 14.14 3.69
N MET A 34 -7.45 14.37 3.17
CA MET A 34 -8.70 13.90 3.76
C MET A 34 -8.84 12.40 3.53
N VAL A 35 -9.17 11.66 4.59
CA VAL A 35 -9.35 10.21 4.51
C VAL A 35 -10.63 9.88 3.74
N MET A 36 -10.46 9.17 2.63
CA MET A 36 -11.54 8.72 1.73
C MET A 36 -11.97 7.29 2.03
N ALA A 37 -11.03 6.43 2.41
CA ALA A 37 -11.29 5.04 2.79
C ALA A 37 -10.20 4.52 3.74
N THR A 38 -10.55 3.53 4.56
CA THR A 38 -9.59 2.81 5.41
C THR A 38 -9.90 1.33 5.45
N SER A 39 -8.89 0.48 5.59
CA SER A 39 -9.05 -0.94 5.86
C SER A 39 -8.04 -1.40 6.89
N ALA A 40 -8.48 -2.25 7.82
CA ALA A 40 -7.62 -2.88 8.81
C ALA A 40 -7.94 -4.37 8.82
N GLN A 41 -6.93 -5.22 8.59
CA GLN A 41 -7.12 -6.66 8.45
C GLN A 41 -5.97 -7.40 9.11
N CYS A 42 -6.26 -8.52 9.78
CA CYS A 42 -5.25 -9.44 10.27
C CYS A 42 -5.18 -10.64 9.33
N ILE A 43 -3.97 -10.99 8.90
CA ILE A 43 -3.72 -12.16 8.07
C ILE A 43 -2.96 -13.17 8.90
N CYS A 44 -3.54 -14.34 9.09
CA CYS A 44 -2.86 -15.47 9.70
C CYS A 44 -1.94 -16.13 8.66
N ALA A 45 -0.74 -15.61 8.50
CA ALA A 45 0.29 -16.19 7.66
C ALA A 45 1.70 -15.92 8.23
N SER A 46 2.58 -16.90 8.11
CA SER A 46 4.03 -16.75 8.32
C SER A 46 4.68 -16.12 7.09
N TYR A 47 4.33 -14.86 6.81
CA TYR A 47 4.95 -14.13 5.72
C TYR A 47 6.32 -13.60 6.12
N SER A 48 7.24 -13.55 5.16
CA SER A 48 8.40 -12.67 5.30
C SER A 48 7.91 -11.20 5.28
N PRO A 49 8.64 -10.26 5.90
CA PRO A 49 8.28 -8.84 5.87
C PRO A 49 8.02 -8.32 4.46
N LEU A 50 8.86 -8.71 3.49
CA LEU A 50 8.69 -8.37 2.08
C LEU A 50 7.35 -8.86 1.48
N LEU A 51 6.95 -10.09 1.81
CA LEU A 51 5.69 -10.65 1.32
C LEU A 51 4.49 -10.01 2.01
N ALA A 52 4.59 -9.70 3.30
CA ALA A 52 3.57 -8.96 4.05
C ALA A 52 3.33 -7.57 3.44
N GLU A 53 4.40 -6.84 3.10
CA GLU A 53 4.32 -5.54 2.44
C GLU A 53 3.71 -5.63 1.03
N ALA A 54 4.11 -6.64 0.24
CA ALA A 54 3.53 -6.86 -1.08
C ALA A 54 2.02 -7.16 -1.02
N VAL A 55 1.58 -7.95 -0.02
CA VAL A 55 0.17 -8.21 0.24
C VAL A 55 -0.56 -6.93 0.68
N ALA A 56 0.07 -6.08 1.48
CA ALA A 56 -0.49 -4.79 1.86
C ALA A 56 -0.71 -3.88 0.64
N VAL A 57 0.28 -3.77 -0.25
CA VAL A 57 0.17 -3.01 -1.51
C VAL A 57 -0.96 -3.55 -2.39
N LEU A 58 -1.01 -4.88 -2.59
CA LEU A 58 -2.07 -5.51 -3.38
C LEU A 58 -3.47 -5.20 -2.81
N ARG A 59 -3.64 -5.33 -1.49
CA ARG A 59 -4.92 -5.01 -0.84
C ARG A 59 -5.28 -3.52 -0.97
N GLY A 60 -4.27 -2.64 -0.92
CA GLY A 60 -4.44 -1.21 -1.17
C GLY A 60 -4.99 -0.92 -2.56
N ILE A 61 -4.41 -1.55 -3.59
CA ILE A 61 -4.88 -1.46 -4.98
C ILE A 61 -6.32 -1.96 -5.10
N THR A 62 -6.61 -3.15 -4.56
CA THR A 62 -7.95 -3.73 -4.59
C THR A 62 -8.97 -2.80 -3.96
N LEU A 63 -8.67 -2.24 -2.78
CA LEU A 63 -9.56 -1.30 -2.10
C LEU A 63 -9.82 -0.06 -2.95
N ALA A 64 -8.80 0.53 -3.60
CA ALA A 64 -8.99 1.68 -4.47
C ALA A 64 -9.87 1.37 -5.70
N ILE A 65 -9.72 0.18 -6.28
CA ILE A 65 -10.56 -0.27 -7.40
C ILE A 65 -12.00 -0.46 -6.93
N GLU A 66 -12.23 -1.18 -5.84
CA GLU A 66 -13.56 -1.48 -5.30
C GLU A 66 -14.31 -0.21 -4.87
N THR A 67 -13.59 0.82 -4.41
CA THR A 67 -14.17 2.09 -3.99
C THR A 67 -14.27 3.12 -5.12
N GLY A 68 -13.79 2.81 -6.33
CA GLY A 68 -13.76 3.74 -7.46
C GLY A 68 -12.81 4.92 -7.26
N LEU A 69 -11.83 4.80 -6.37
CA LEU A 69 -10.83 5.82 -6.05
C LEU A 69 -9.58 5.74 -6.94
N THR A 70 -9.75 5.25 -8.17
CA THR A 70 -8.70 5.23 -9.21
C THR A 70 -8.89 6.41 -10.19
N PRO A 71 -7.80 6.99 -10.74
CA PRO A 71 -6.39 6.64 -10.54
C PRO A 71 -5.85 7.07 -9.16
N CYS A 72 -4.88 6.32 -8.63
CA CYS A 72 -4.33 6.55 -7.29
C CYS A 72 -2.81 6.35 -7.24
N VAL A 73 -2.22 6.87 -6.18
CA VAL A 73 -0.78 6.85 -5.93
C VAL A 73 -0.49 6.00 -4.71
N ILE A 74 0.40 5.02 -4.81
CA ILE A 74 0.76 4.17 -3.66
C ILE A 74 2.01 4.70 -2.99
N GLU A 75 1.91 4.86 -1.68
CA GLU A 75 2.99 5.19 -0.78
C GLU A 75 3.27 3.96 0.10
N THR A 76 4.50 3.45 0.03
CA THR A 76 4.95 2.35 0.88
C THR A 76 6.42 2.54 1.25
N GLU A 77 6.77 2.18 2.48
CA GLU A 77 8.16 2.15 2.98
C GLU A 77 8.92 0.91 2.48
N ALA A 78 8.21 -0.01 1.84
CA ALA A 78 8.70 -1.25 1.27
C ALA A 78 9.52 -1.04 -0.01
N LEU A 79 10.71 -0.46 0.12
CA LEU A 79 11.59 -0.14 -1.01
C LEU A 79 11.82 -1.36 -1.93
N ASP A 80 11.96 -2.56 -1.36
CA ASP A 80 12.18 -3.78 -2.13
C ASP A 80 10.92 -4.27 -2.85
N VAL A 81 9.73 -4.04 -2.29
CA VAL A 81 8.46 -4.27 -3.01
C VAL A 81 8.31 -3.28 -4.16
N VAL A 82 8.66 -2.02 -3.94
CA VAL A 82 8.61 -1.01 -5.01
C VAL A 82 9.61 -1.35 -6.11
N LYS A 83 10.83 -1.76 -5.79
CA LYS A 83 11.80 -2.24 -6.79
C LYS A 83 11.26 -3.42 -7.57
N LEU A 84 10.65 -4.41 -6.91
CA LEU A 84 10.02 -5.56 -7.60
C LEU A 84 8.93 -5.11 -8.57
N ILE A 85 8.05 -4.20 -8.15
CA ILE A 85 6.99 -3.64 -9.01
C ILE A 85 7.62 -2.83 -10.17
N GLN A 86 8.64 -2.02 -9.90
CA GLN A 86 9.32 -1.17 -10.88
C GLN A 86 10.14 -1.96 -11.91
N THR A 87 10.69 -3.13 -11.56
CA THR A 87 11.36 -4.03 -12.53
C THR A 87 10.40 -4.59 -13.60
N GLY A 88 9.08 -4.43 -13.43
CA GLY A 88 8.04 -4.66 -14.44
C GLY A 88 7.72 -3.47 -15.37
N LYS A 89 8.43 -2.33 -15.22
CA LYS A 89 8.33 -0.99 -15.89
C LYS A 89 7.65 0.12 -15.08
N ALA A 90 8.48 1.04 -14.57
CA ALA A 90 8.59 2.48 -14.93
C ALA A 90 9.11 3.28 -13.71
N SER A 91 10.31 3.86 -13.85
CA SER A 91 11.00 4.76 -12.91
C SER A 91 10.12 5.96 -12.52
N LEU A 92 10.22 6.61 -11.36
CA LEU A 92 11.41 7.21 -10.74
C LEU A 92 11.34 7.09 -9.20
N ALA A 93 12.37 6.51 -8.59
CA ALA A 93 12.63 6.65 -7.17
C ALA A 93 13.85 7.55 -7.01
N ASP A 94 13.63 8.79 -6.56
CA ASP A 94 14.64 9.63 -5.94
C ASP A 94 13.94 10.52 -4.91
N MET A 95 13.84 9.99 -3.69
CA MET A 95 13.67 10.65 -2.38
C MET A 95 12.71 9.84 -1.51
N GLY A 96 13.23 9.18 -0.46
CA GLY A 96 12.60 8.93 0.85
C GLY A 96 11.26 8.17 0.97
N TRP A 97 10.40 8.20 -0.04
CA TRP A 97 9.07 7.61 -0.12
C TRP A 97 8.93 7.08 -1.54
N SER A 98 8.92 5.77 -1.69
CA SER A 98 8.90 5.16 -3.02
C SER A 98 7.46 5.20 -3.55
N LEU A 99 7.18 6.23 -4.34
CA LEU A 99 5.89 6.49 -4.96
C LEU A 99 5.67 5.56 -6.16
N VAL A 100 4.55 4.85 -6.21
CA VAL A 100 4.15 4.08 -7.40
C VAL A 100 2.82 4.64 -7.92
N ARG A 101 2.81 5.12 -9.17
CA ARG A 101 1.61 5.66 -9.82
C ARG A 101 1.00 4.58 -10.71
N PHE A 102 -0.26 4.22 -10.45
CA PHE A 102 -1.05 3.29 -11.26
C PHE A 102 -2.08 4.04 -12.10
#